data_AF-A0A956ZNW8-F1
#
_entry.id   AF-A0A956ZNW8-F1
#
_cell.length_a   1.000
_cell.length_b   1.000
_cell.length_c   1.000
_cell.angle_alpha   90.00
_cell.angle_beta   90.00
_cell.angle_gamma   90.00
#
_symmetry.space_group_name_H-M   'P 1'
#
loop_
_entity.id
_entity.type
_entity.pdbx_description
1 polymer ?
#
loop_
_entity_poly.entity_id
_entity_poly.type
_entity_poly.pdbx_seq_one_letter_code
_entity_poly.pdbx_strand_id
1 'polypeptide(L)'
;MAEALDGSIYQAALAALMERATANGLRVVPVAGISIGGCAEAIGTPRRGAFRRQAHAHNHRPDPLFGWICFLSTKPGRLITPSGRPSALLAHEYAHLLAPGSGHGER
;
A
#
# COMPACT_ATOMS: atom_id res chain seq x y z
N MET A 1 12.99 9.09 -15.81
CA MET A 1 11.94 8.26 -16.43
C MET A 1 11.58 7.20 -15.42
N ALA A 2 10.32 7.11 -14.99
CA ALA A 2 9.90 5.98 -14.17
C ALA A 2 9.84 4.76 -15.10
N GLU A 3 10.69 3.76 -14.90
CA GLU A 3 10.53 2.45 -15.54
C GLU A 3 9.15 1.93 -15.12
N ALA A 4 8.23 1.87 -16.08
CA ALA A 4 6.99 1.18 -15.85
C ALA A 4 7.32 -0.31 -15.75
N LEU A 5 7.11 -0.90 -14.57
CA LEU A 5 7.08 -2.34 -14.42
C LEU A 5 6.14 -2.92 -15.48
N ASP A 6 6.63 -3.89 -16.26
CA ASP A 6 5.80 -4.60 -17.22
C ASP A 6 4.63 -5.26 -16.45
N GLY A 7 3.41 -4.82 -16.77
CA GLY A 7 2.20 -5.29 -16.10
C GLY A 7 2.02 -6.81 -16.23
N SER A 8 2.48 -7.42 -17.32
CA SER A 8 2.39 -8.87 -17.51
C SER A 8 3.30 -9.63 -16.55
N ILE A 9 4.53 -9.12 -16.33
CA ILE A 9 5.49 -9.69 -15.38
C ILE A 9 4.97 -9.56 -13.95
N TYR A 10 4.39 -8.40 -13.59
CA TYR A 10 3.79 -8.20 -12.27
C TYR A 10 2.63 -9.17 -12.02
N GLN A 11 1.72 -9.33 -12.98
CA GLN A 11 0.57 -10.23 -12.83
C GLN A 11 0.99 -11.70 -12.72
N ALA A 12 1.97 -12.13 -13.51
CA ALA A 12 2.52 -13.48 -13.41
C ALA A 12 3.19 -13.75 -12.06
N ALA A 13 3.97 -12.78 -11.56
CA ALA A 13 4.60 -12.87 -10.25
C ALA A 13 3.56 -12.90 -9.11
N LEU A 14 2.52 -12.07 -9.20
CA LEU A 14 1.42 -12.04 -8.23
C LEU A 14 0.67 -13.38 -8.21
N ALA A 15 0.32 -13.94 -9.37
CA ALA A 15 -0.36 -15.23 -9.48
C ALA A 15 0.47 -16.35 -8.83
N ALA A 16 1.76 -16.42 -9.14
CA ALA A 16 2.66 -17.42 -8.55
C ALA A 16 2.82 -17.25 -7.03
N LEU A 17 2.82 -16.01 -6.53
CA LEU A 17 2.86 -15.73 -5.09
C LEU A 17 1.56 -16.18 -4.40
N MET A 18 0.41 -15.90 -5.02
CA MET A 18 -0.91 -16.27 -4.50
C MET A 18 -1.10 -17.78 -4.44
N GLU A 19 -0.66 -18.51 -5.47
CA GLU A 19 -0.69 -19.97 -5.50
C GLU A 19 0.13 -20.57 -4.34
N ARG A 20 1.38 -20.11 -4.19
CA ARG A 20 2.27 -20.58 -3.10
C ARG A 20 1.71 -20.26 -1.73
N ALA A 21 1.18 -19.06 -1.53
CA ALA A 21 0.60 -18.67 -0.25
C ALA A 21 -0.62 -19.55 0.09
N THR A 22 -1.49 -19.79 -0.89
CA THR A 22 -2.65 -20.69 -0.73
C THR A 22 -2.21 -22.10 -0.35
N ALA A 23 -1.22 -22.66 -1.04
CA ALA A 23 -0.67 -23.98 -0.75
C ALA A 23 -0.08 -24.11 0.68
N ASN A 24 0.34 -22.99 1.27
CA ASN A 24 0.87 -22.92 2.64
C ASN A 24 -0.17 -22.46 3.68
N GLY A 25 -1.45 -22.34 3.30
CA GLY A 25 -2.51 -21.84 4.18
C GLY A 25 -2.33 -20.38 4.61
N LEU A 26 -1.55 -19.59 3.86
CA LEU A 26 -1.29 -18.18 4.14
C LEU A 26 -2.39 -17.32 3.50
N ARG A 27 -2.93 -16.38 4.29
CA ARG A 27 -3.82 -15.35 3.77
C ARG A 27 -3.01 -14.30 3.00
N VAL A 28 -3.27 -14.19 1.70
CA VAL A 28 -2.73 -13.09 0.88
C VAL A 28 -3.69 -11.92 0.94
N VAL A 29 -3.16 -10.74 1.25
CA VAL A 29 -3.86 -9.47 1.07
C VAL A 29 -3.05 -8.67 0.05
N PRO A 30 -3.54 -8.55 -1.19
CA PRO A 30 -2.84 -7.76 -2.20
C PRO A 30 -2.89 -6.28 -1.83
N VAL A 31 -1.74 -5.63 -1.87
CA VAL A 31 -1.64 -4.16 -1.88
C VAL A 31 -1.90 -3.72 -3.30
N ALA A 32 -2.96 -2.95 -3.53
CA ALA A 32 -3.33 -2.46 -4.86
C ALA A 32 -2.28 -1.48 -5.41
N GLY A 33 -1.64 -0.73 -4.52
CA GLY A 33 -0.54 0.16 -4.87
C GLY A 33 -0.03 0.97 -3.67
N ILE A 34 1.12 1.61 -3.86
CA ILE A 34 1.67 2.61 -2.94
C ILE A 34 1.72 3.96 -3.66
N SER A 35 1.00 4.95 -3.14
CA SER A 35 1.08 6.34 -3.61
C SER A 35 2.07 7.13 -2.76
N ILE A 36 2.99 7.85 -3.40
CA ILE A 36 4.04 8.63 -2.73
C ILE A 36 3.88 10.12 -3.07
N GLY A 37 3.92 10.98 -2.07
CA GLY A 37 3.76 12.42 -2.21
C GLY A 37 2.30 12.91 -2.13
N GLY A 38 1.34 12.03 -1.82
CA GLY A 38 -0.08 12.36 -1.75
C GLY A 38 -1.00 11.15 -1.76
N CYS A 39 -2.29 11.39 -1.50
CA CYS A 39 -3.34 10.37 -1.55
C CYS A 39 -3.52 9.83 -2.97
N ALA A 40 -3.83 8.54 -3.10
CA ALA A 40 -4.14 7.89 -4.37
C ALA A 40 -5.35 8.55 -5.08
N GLU A 41 -6.29 9.12 -4.31
CA GLU A 41 -7.41 9.93 -4.81
C GLU A 41 -6.98 11.08 -5.73
N ALA A 42 -5.76 11.57 -5.55
CA ALA A 42 -5.25 12.71 -6.28
C ALA A 42 -4.44 12.35 -7.53
N ILE A 43 -4.20 11.05 -7.77
CA ILE A 43 -3.52 10.57 -8.98
C ILE A 43 -4.31 11.01 -10.21
N GLY A 44 -3.64 11.64 -11.18
CA GLY A 44 -4.28 12.18 -12.38
C GLY A 44 -5.04 13.50 -12.17
N THR A 45 -4.99 14.09 -10.97
CA THR A 45 -5.59 15.38 -10.67
C THR A 45 -4.52 16.46 -10.46
N PRO A 46 -4.85 17.76 -10.59
CA PRO A 46 -3.91 18.85 -10.28
C PRO A 46 -3.68 19.04 -8.77
N ARG A 47 -4.38 18.31 -7.90
CA ARG A 47 -4.23 18.43 -6.44
C ARG A 47 -3.15 17.46 -5.95
N ARG A 48 -2.46 17.83 -4.86
CA ARG A 48 -1.76 16.84 -4.02
C ARG A 48 -2.74 16.44 -2.93
N GLY A 49 -3.15 15.18 -2.89
CA GLY A 49 -4.05 14.68 -1.85
C GLY A 49 -3.37 14.80 -0.49
N ALA A 50 -3.67 15.87 0.24
CA ALA A 50 -3.11 16.15 1.55
C ALA A 50 -4.02 15.57 2.63
N PHE A 51 -3.44 14.86 3.58
CA PHE A 51 -4.14 14.29 4.73
C PHE A 51 -3.34 14.59 6.00
N ARG A 52 -3.99 14.64 7.16
CA ARG A 52 -3.32 15.07 8.41
C ARG A 52 -2.22 14.11 8.87
N ARG A 53 -2.36 12.82 8.55
CA ARG A 53 -1.43 11.76 8.95
C ARG A 53 -0.27 11.67 7.94
N GLN A 54 0.89 11.16 8.35
CA GLN A 54 2.04 11.02 7.45
C GLN A 54 1.85 9.93 6.39
N ALA A 55 1.01 8.94 6.71
CA ALA A 55 0.54 7.89 5.83
C ALA A 55 -0.91 7.50 6.19
N HIS A 56 -1.61 6.81 5.28
CA HIS A 56 -2.86 6.11 5.55
C HIS A 56 -3.07 4.95 4.56
N ALA A 57 -3.83 3.95 4.96
CA ALA A 57 -4.34 2.91 4.09
C ALA A 57 -5.83 3.10 3.78
N HIS A 58 -6.20 2.90 2.53
CA HIS A 58 -7.60 2.74 2.13
C HIS A 58 -8.04 1.32 2.52
N ASN A 59 -8.56 1.17 3.74
CA ASN A 59 -8.85 -0.13 4.35
C ASN A 59 -10.34 -0.42 4.57
N HIS A 60 -11.23 0.44 4.08
CA HIS A 60 -12.67 0.21 4.13
C HIS A 60 -13.11 -0.51 2.85
N ARG A 61 -13.73 -1.69 2.95
CA ARG A 61 -14.02 -2.53 1.76
C ARG A 61 -14.85 -1.84 0.65
N PRO A 62 -15.85 -0.99 0.98
CA PRO A 62 -16.57 -0.20 -0.01
C PRO A 62 -15.77 0.92 -0.69
N ASP A 63 -14.57 1.24 -0.20
CA ASP A 63 -13.72 2.28 -0.79
C ASP A 63 -13.23 1.84 -2.18
N PRO A 64 -13.46 2.61 -3.25
CA PRO A 64 -12.95 2.28 -4.59
C PRO A 64 -11.43 2.20 -4.67
N LEU A 65 -10.72 2.81 -3.70
CA LEU A 65 -9.27 2.75 -3.58
C LEU A 65 -8.81 1.72 -2.54
N PHE A 66 -9.69 0.82 -2.10
CA PHE A 66 -9.34 -0.23 -1.14
C PHE A 66 -8.04 -0.96 -1.55
N GLY A 67 -7.12 -1.12 -0.58
CA GLY A 67 -5.82 -1.75 -0.80
C GLY A 67 -4.70 -0.79 -1.19
N TRP A 68 -4.98 0.50 -1.41
CA TRP A 68 -3.94 1.51 -1.58
C TRP A 68 -3.36 1.97 -0.24
N ILE A 69 -2.04 2.17 -0.21
CA ILE A 69 -1.34 2.82 0.90
C ILE A 69 -0.74 4.14 0.41
N CYS A 70 -1.00 5.24 1.10
CA CYS A 70 -0.60 6.57 0.70
C CYS A 70 0.41 7.16 1.68
N PHE A 71 1.46 7.79 1.17
CA PHE A 71 2.48 8.49 1.96
C PHE A 71 2.61 9.94 1.49
N LEU A 72 2.69 10.89 2.42
CA LEU A 72 2.99 12.28 2.05
C LEU A 72 4.47 12.51 1.74
N SER A 73 5.36 11.78 2.42
CA SER A 73 6.79 11.96 2.26
C SER A 73 7.30 11.20 1.03
N THR A 74 8.10 11.87 0.20
CA THR A 74 8.84 11.26 -0.91
C THR A 74 10.21 10.70 -0.51
N LYS A 75 10.63 10.87 0.76
CA LYS A 75 11.92 10.38 1.25
C LYS A 75 11.97 8.84 1.26
N PRO A 76 12.96 8.20 0.59
CA PRO A 76 13.03 6.74 0.48
C PRO A 76 13.00 6.00 1.82
N GLY A 77 13.72 6.52 2.82
CA GLY A 77 13.82 5.97 4.18
C GLY A 77 12.49 5.93 4.97
N ARG A 78 11.43 6.58 4.47
CA ARG A 78 10.09 6.52 5.08
C ARG A 78 9.28 5.32 4.61
N LEU A 79 9.62 4.74 3.47
CA LEU A 79 8.95 3.59 2.90
C LEU A 79 9.71 2.30 3.23
N ILE A 80 11.01 2.32 2.93
CA ILE A 80 11.92 1.18 3.08
C ILE A 80 13.13 1.63 3.90
N THR A 81 13.54 0.84 4.88
CA THR A 81 14.73 1.10 5.69
C THR A 81 16.00 0.99 4.83
N PRO A 82 17.15 1.53 5.28
CA PRO A 82 18.42 1.32 4.58
C PRO A 82 18.79 -0.16 4.38
N SER A 83 18.27 -1.05 5.24
CA SER A 83 18.46 -2.51 5.14
C SER A 83 17.46 -3.20 4.20
N GLY A 84 16.67 -2.45 3.41
CA GLY A 84 15.70 -3.02 2.46
C GLY A 84 14.41 -3.55 3.08
N ARG A 85 14.13 -3.28 4.37
CA ARG A 85 12.92 -3.78 5.05
C ARG A 85 11.81 -2.73 4.99
N PRO A 86 10.51 -3.11 5.04
CA PRO A 86 9.44 -2.14 5.25
C PRO A 86 9.71 -1.28 6.49
N SER A 87 9.49 0.03 6.39
CA SER A 87 9.54 0.90 7.56
C SER A 87 8.43 0.54 8.55
N ALA A 88 8.57 0.93 9.82
CA ALA A 88 7.50 0.74 10.80
C ALA A 88 6.18 1.40 10.35
N LEU A 89 6.26 2.53 9.65
CA LEU A 89 5.09 3.22 9.11
C LEU A 89 4.44 2.41 7.98
N LEU A 90 5.21 1.86 7.05
CA LEU A 90 4.67 0.97 6.01
C LEU A 90 4.07 -0.30 6.58
N ALA A 91 4.73 -0.93 7.54
CA ALA A 91 4.21 -2.12 8.22
C ALA A 91 2.88 -1.81 8.95
N HIS A 92 2.80 -0.64 9.61
CA HIS A 92 1.58 -0.17 10.27
C HIS A 92 0.42 0.01 9.29
N GLU A 93 0.62 0.72 8.18
CA GLU A 93 -0.44 0.90 7.19
C GLU A 93 -0.83 -0.42 6.50
N TYR A 94 0.14 -1.32 6.29
CA TYR A 94 -0.15 -2.66 5.78
C TYR A 94 -1.03 -3.47 6.75
N ALA A 95 -0.83 -3.33 8.06
CA ALA A 95 -1.66 -4.00 9.06
C ALA A 95 -3.14 -3.59 8.96
N HIS A 96 -3.42 -2.33 8.63
CA HIS A 96 -4.80 -1.86 8.37
C HIS A 96 -5.45 -2.59 7.19
N LEU A 97 -4.69 -3.02 6.18
CA LEU A 97 -5.22 -3.85 5.08
C LEU A 97 -5.47 -5.30 5.49
N LEU A 98 -4.66 -5.84 6.42
CA LEU A 98 -4.87 -7.18 6.97
C LEU A 98 -6.14 -7.26 7.84
N ALA A 99 -6.46 -6.15 8.53
CA ALA A 99 -7.67 -5.98 9.34
C ALA A 99 -8.60 -4.89 8.77
N PRO A 100 -9.28 -5.12 7.62
CA PRO A 100 -10.13 -4.10 7.00
C PRO A 100 -11.18 -3.54 7.97
N GLY A 101 -11.35 -2.22 7.96
CA GLY A 101 -12.26 -1.50 8.85
C GLY A 101 -11.72 -1.25 10.25
N SER A 102 -10.50 -1.71 10.58
CA SER A 102 -9.86 -1.33 11.84
C SER A 102 -9.41 0.13 11.80
N GLY A 103 -9.81 0.91 12.80
CA GLY A 103 -9.28 2.24 13.04
C GLY A 103 -8.00 2.22 13.88
N HIS A 104 -7.54 3.40 14.31
CA HIS A 104 -6.35 3.53 15.15
C HIS A 104 -6.58 3.22 16.64
N GLY A 105 -7.70 2.59 17.01
CA GLY A 105 -8.21 2.58 18.37
C GLY A 105 -8.59 4.00 18.80
N GLU A 106 -9.83 4.22 19.19
CA GLU A 106 -10.14 5.44 19.94
C GLU A 106 -9.51 5.30 21.32
N ARG A 107 -8.73 6.31 21.73
CA ARG A 107 -8.38 6.52 23.13
C ARG A 107 -9.48 7.33 23.79
#